data_AF-A0A1Y6C4K2-F1
#
_entry.id   AF-A0A1Y6C4K2-F1
#
_cell.length_a   1.000
_cell.length_b   1.000
_cell.length_c   1.000
_cell.angle_alpha   90.00
_cell.angle_beta   90.00
_cell.angle_gamma   90.00
#
_symmetry.space_group_name_H-M   'P 1'
#
loop_
_entity.id
_entity.type
_entity.pdbx_description
1 polymer ?
#
loop_
_entity_poly.entity_id
_entity_poly.type
_entity_poly.pdbx_seq_one_letter_code
_entity_poly.pdbx_strand_id
1 'polypeptide(L)'
;MFLKLFRFIRFIFVVAWFILVVVISMWIAYANSDPLSLNLLGFQLPELTTGTYLGATFAIGATFGWFGTWLIARIKLFSRKRELKKTKKEVEKLRTAHLQESH
;
A
#
# COMPACT_ATOMS: atom_id res chain seq x y z
N MET A 1 14.77 6.39 -17.27
CA MET A 1 13.54 6.02 -18.04
C MET A 1 12.98 4.67 -17.62
N PHE A 2 13.80 3.62 -17.54
CA PHE A 2 13.40 2.25 -17.12
C PHE A 2 12.64 2.15 -15.79
N LEU A 3 13.03 2.87 -14.74
CA LEU A 3 12.34 2.86 -13.44
C LEU A 3 10.89 3.36 -13.49
N LYS A 4 10.60 4.35 -14.35
CA LYS A 4 9.23 4.87 -14.53
C LYS A 4 8.37 3.85 -15.29
N LEU A 5 8.94 3.23 -16.32
CA LEU A 5 8.27 2.18 -17.10
C LEU A 5 7.93 0.96 -16.23
N PHE A 6 8.88 0.49 -15.41
CA PHE A 6 8.63 -0.62 -14.48
C PHE A 6 7.52 -0.31 -13.47
N ARG A 7 7.50 0.91 -12.91
CA ARG A 7 6.41 1.34 -12.02
C ARG A 7 5.05 1.36 -12.72
N PHE A 8 5.01 1.80 -13.98
CA PHE A 8 3.78 1.82 -14.77
C PHE A 8 3.27 0.41 -15.10
N ILE A 9 4.15 -0.49 -15.54
CA ILE A 9 3.82 -1.89 -15.80
C ILE A 9 3.30 -2.56 -14.52
N ARG A 10 3.98 -2.35 -13.39
CA ARG A 10 3.53 -2.87 -12.09
C ARG A 10 2.15 -2.34 -11.72
N PHE A 11 1.89 -1.05 -11.97
CA PHE A 11 0.57 -0.46 -11.70
C PHE A 11 -0.52 -1.12 -12.56
N ILE A 12 -0.29 -1.27 -13.87
CA ILE A 12 -1.23 -1.97 -14.77
C ILE A 12 -1.49 -3.39 -14.28
N PHE A 13 -0.43 -4.14 -13.93
CA PHE A 13 -0.55 -5.50 -13.45
C PHE A 13 -1.41 -5.59 -12.18
N VAL A 14 -1.19 -4.68 -11.22
CA VAL A 14 -1.97 -4.62 -9.98
C VAL A 14 -3.44 -4.30 -10.26
N VAL A 15 -3.71 -3.35 -11.17
CA VAL A 15 -5.08 -2.98 -11.55
C VAL A 15 -5.78 -4.14 -12.25
N ALA A 16 -5.11 -4.79 -13.21
CA ALA A 16 -5.64 -5.95 -13.92
C ALA A 16 -5.93 -7.12 -12.95
N TRP A 17 -5.02 -7.37 -12.01
CA TRP A 17 -5.22 -8.35 -10.95
C TRP A 17 -6.44 -8.04 -10.09
N PHE A 18 -6.60 -6.77 -9.70
CA PHE A 18 -7.74 -6.33 -8.89
C PHE A 18 -9.08 -6.53 -9.62
N ILE A 19 -9.13 -6.16 -10.90
CA ILE A 19 -10.31 -6.38 -11.76
C ILE A 19 -10.64 -7.88 -11.83
N LEU A 20 -9.62 -8.72 -12.06
CA LEU A 20 -9.80 -10.16 -12.16
C LEU A 20 -10.42 -10.75 -10.87
N VAL A 21 -9.92 -10.35 -9.70
CA VAL A 21 -10.47 -10.84 -8.43
C VAL A 21 -11.91 -10.36 -8.21
N VAL A 22 -12.23 -9.12 -8.57
CA VAL A 22 -13.60 -8.60 -8.49
C VAL A 22 -14.54 -9.40 -9.38
N VAL A 23 -14.15 -9.63 -10.64
CA VAL A 23 -14.94 -10.43 -11.60
C VAL A 23 -15.16 -11.84 -11.08
N ILE A 24 -14.13 -12.50 -10.58
CA ILE A 24 -14.24 -13.85 -10.00
C ILE A 24 -15.16 -13.85 -8.78
N SER A 25 -15.02 -12.88 -7.88
CA SER A 25 -15.86 -12.78 -6.68
C SER A 25 -17.33 -12.57 -7.03
N MET A 26 -17.62 -11.70 -8.02
CA MET A 26 -18.97 -11.49 -8.53
C MET A 26 -19.52 -12.74 -9.22
N TRP A 27 -18.70 -13.41 -10.03
CA TRP A 27 -19.09 -14.66 -10.70
C TRP A 27 -19.45 -15.74 -9.69
N ILE A 28 -18.64 -15.90 -8.64
CA ILE A 28 -18.90 -16.86 -7.56
C ILE A 28 -20.18 -16.49 -6.81
N ALA A 29 -20.39 -15.20 -6.50
CA ALA A 29 -21.61 -14.74 -5.83
C ALA A 29 -22.87 -15.02 -6.66
N TYR A 30 -22.78 -14.86 -7.99
CA TYR A 30 -23.88 -15.14 -8.90
C TYR A 30 -24.13 -16.65 -9.07
N ALA A 31 -23.07 -17.44 -9.26
CA ALA A 31 -23.17 -18.88 -9.47
C ALA A 31 -23.48 -19.65 -8.18
N ASN A 32 -23.17 -19.09 -7.02
CA ASN A 32 -23.40 -19.68 -5.69
C ASN A 32 -24.15 -18.64 -4.84
N SER A 33 -25.40 -18.38 -5.21
CA SER A 33 -26.26 -17.43 -4.50
C SER A 33 -26.76 -17.95 -3.15
N ASP A 34 -26.51 -19.22 -2.84
CA ASP A 34 -26.88 -19.81 -1.55
C ASP A 34 -26.13 -19.11 -0.42
N PRO A 35 -26.86 -18.53 0.56
CA PRO A 35 -26.24 -17.85 1.68
C PRO A 35 -25.61 -18.88 2.63
N LEU A 36 -24.39 -18.59 3.07
CA LEU A 36 -23.65 -19.42 4.02
C LEU A 36 -23.47 -18.69 5.35
N SER A 37 -23.75 -19.39 6.45
CA SER A 37 -23.36 -18.96 7.79
C SER A 37 -21.93 -19.44 8.06
N LEU A 38 -21.00 -18.50 8.22
CA LEU A 38 -19.61 -18.80 8.56
C LEU A 38 -19.38 -18.61 10.06
N ASN A 39 -18.77 -19.61 10.71
CA ASN A 39 -18.24 -19.46 12.06
C ASN A 39 -16.74 -19.16 11.97
N LEU A 40 -16.37 -17.93 12.30
CA LEU A 40 -14.99 -17.45 12.31
C LEU A 40 -14.52 -17.32 13.75
N LEU A 41 -13.68 -18.27 14.20
CA LEU A 41 -13.07 -18.28 15.54
C LEU A 41 -14.08 -18.12 16.70
N GLY A 42 -15.27 -18.72 16.56
CA GLY A 42 -16.35 -18.64 17.55
C GLY A 42 -17.33 -17.49 17.32
N PHE A 43 -17.08 -16.62 16.34
CA PHE A 43 -18.03 -15.59 15.91
C PHE A 43 -18.85 -16.06 14.70
N GLN A 44 -20.17 -16.11 14.87
CA GLN A 44 -21.09 -16.31 13.76
C GLN A 44 -21.16 -15.03 12.91
N LEU A 45 -20.87 -15.16 11.63
CA LEU A 45 -21.00 -14.08 10.66
C LEU A 45 -22.38 -14.08 9.99
N PRO A 46 -22.84 -12.91 9.49
CA PRO A 46 -24.14 -12.79 8.83
C PRO A 46 -24.23 -13.66 7.58
N GLU A 47 -25.38 -14.28 7.35
CA GLU A 47 -25.59 -15.13 6.18
C GLU A 47 -25.43 -14.34 4.87
N LEU A 48 -24.37 -14.64 4.13
CA LEU A 48 -24.02 -13.99 2.88
C LEU A 48 -23.49 -15.03 1.88
N THR A 49 -23.52 -14.69 0.59
CA THR A 49 -22.96 -15.57 -0.44
C THR A 49 -21.44 -15.70 -0.27
N THR A 50 -20.89 -16.84 -0.69
CA THR A 50 -19.44 -17.09 -0.68
C THR A 50 -18.68 -15.99 -1.42
N GLY A 51 -19.20 -15.54 -2.57
CA GLY A 51 -18.55 -14.50 -3.36
C GLY A 51 -18.51 -13.14 -2.63
N THR A 52 -19.53 -12.82 -1.82
CA THR A 52 -19.52 -11.63 -0.97
C THR A 52 -18.40 -11.69 0.06
N TYR A 53 -18.23 -12.83 0.74
CA TYR A 53 -17.14 -13.02 1.71
C TYR A 53 -15.76 -12.95 1.07
N LEU A 54 -15.61 -13.57 -0.10
CA LEU A 54 -14.34 -13.59 -0.85
C LEU A 54 -13.96 -12.18 -1.33
N GLY A 55 -14.94 -11.42 -1.84
CA GLY A 55 -14.76 -10.03 -2.23
C GLY A 55 -14.44 -9.12 -1.03
N ALA A 56 -15.14 -9.29 0.08
CA ALA A 56 -14.93 -8.50 1.30
C ALA A 56 -13.55 -8.74 1.92
N THR A 57 -13.16 -10.01 2.09
CA THR A 57 -11.83 -10.37 2.62
C THR A 57 -10.71 -9.86 1.74
N PHE A 58 -10.86 -9.95 0.42
CA PHE A 58 -9.91 -9.37 -0.53
C PHE A 58 -9.83 -7.85 -0.43
N ALA A 59 -10.98 -7.15 -0.38
CA ALA A 59 -11.02 -5.70 -0.25
C ALA A 59 -10.33 -5.22 1.04
N ILE A 60 -10.55 -5.92 2.15
CA ILE A 60 -9.90 -5.66 3.43
C ILE A 60 -8.38 -5.85 3.30
N GLY A 61 -7.94 -7.00 2.77
CA GLY A 61 -6.51 -7.29 2.58
C GLY A 61 -5.81 -6.29 1.67
N ALA A 62 -6.44 -5.90 0.56
CA ALA A 62 -5.91 -4.89 -0.36
C ALA A 62 -5.80 -3.52 0.30
N THR A 63 -6.80 -3.12 1.09
CA THR A 63 -6.78 -1.86 1.85
C THR A 63 -5.63 -1.83 2.85
N PHE A 64 -5.42 -2.93 3.59
CA PHE A 64 -4.29 -3.04 4.51
C PHE A 64 -2.94 -3.02 3.79
N GLY A 65 -2.80 -3.71 2.66
CA GLY A 65 -1.57 -3.69 1.85
C GLY A 65 -1.23 -2.28 1.33
N TRP A 66 -2.23 -1.56 0.83
CA TRP A 66 -2.09 -0.17 0.40
C TRP A 66 -1.69 0.75 1.56
N PHE A 67 -2.42 0.66 2.68
CA PHE A 67 -2.18 1.47 3.87
C PHE A 67 -0.78 1.22 4.44
N GLY A 68 -0.35 -0.04 4.54
CA GLY A 68 0.99 -0.39 5.00
C GLY A 68 2.09 0.17 4.09
N THR A 69 1.93 0.08 2.78
CA THR A 69 2.88 0.65 1.81
C THR A 69 2.99 2.17 1.97
N TRP A 70 1.84 2.85 2.12
CA TRP A 70 1.78 4.30 2.35
C TRP A 70 2.46 4.70 3.67
N LEU A 71 2.19 3.97 4.75
CA LEU A 71 2.76 4.23 6.07
C LEU A 71 4.29 4.08 6.06
N ILE A 72 4.80 2.99 5.48
CA ILE A 72 6.25 2.76 5.35
C ILE A 72 6.90 3.86 4.51
N ALA A 73 6.26 4.27 3.41
CA ALA A 73 6.75 5.37 2.58
C ALA A 73 6.82 6.68 3.38
N ARG A 74 5.79 7.01 4.18
CA ARG A 74 5.78 8.18 5.06
C ARG A 74 6.90 8.15 6.09
N ILE A 75 7.12 7.01 6.75
CA ILE A 75 8.20 6.84 7.75
C ILE A 75 9.57 7.05 7.09
N LYS A 76 9.81 6.43 5.93
CA LYS A 76 11.07 6.61 5.18
C LYS A 76 11.29 8.06 4.75
N LEU A 77 10.24 8.75 4.29
CA LEU A 77 10.32 10.16 3.93
C LEU A 77 10.65 11.04 5.14
N PHE A 78 10.08 10.76 6.30
CA PHE A 78 10.38 11.51 7.52
C PHE A 78 11.84 11.32 7.96
N SER A 79 12.34 10.08 7.94
CA SER A 79 13.75 9.78 8.25
C SER A 79 14.70 10.51 7.30
N ARG A 80 14.47 10.42 5.99
CA ARG A 80 15.30 11.09 4.97
C ARG A 80 15.25 12.61 5.07
N LYS A 81 14.11 13.20 5.42
CA LYS A 81 14.00 14.65 5.69
C LYS A 81 14.85 15.06 6.89
N ARG A 82 14.88 14.24 7.94
CA ARG A 82 15.69 14.51 9.14
C ARG A 82 17.18 14.44 8.84
N GLU A 83 17.62 13.45 8.05
CA GLU A 83 19.00 13.33 7.58
C GLU A 83 19.40 14.52 6.72
N LEU A 84 18.59 14.87 5.71
CA LEU A 84 18.83 16.05 4.87
C LEU A 84 18.99 17.33 5.69
N LYS A 85 18.19 17.52 6.75
CA LYS A 85 18.29 18.69 7.63
C LYS A 85 19.61 18.71 8.41
N LYS A 86 20.15 17.55 8.80
CA LYS A 86 21.46 17.45 9.46
C LYS A 86 22.59 17.77 8.48
N THR A 87 22.60 17.11 7.33
CA THR A 87 23.63 17.33 6.29
C THR A 87 23.64 18.78 5.82
N LYS A 88 22.47 19.41 5.64
CA LYS A 88 22.40 20.83 5.26
C LYS A 88 23.05 21.74 6.29
N LYS A 89 22.86 21.46 7.59
CA LYS A 89 23.51 22.22 8.68
C LYS A 89 25.03 22.02 8.72
N GLU A 90 25.51 20.82 8.42
CA GLU A 90 26.95 20.54 8.36
C GLU A 90 27.61 21.27 7.20
N VAL A 91 27.01 21.24 6.01
CA VAL A 91 27.48 22.00 4.84
C VAL A 91 27.49 23.50 5.13
N GLU A 92 26.45 24.01 5.79
CA GLU A 92 26.37 25.43 6.15
C GLU A 92 27.46 25.84 7.16
N LYS A 93 27.74 24.98 8.17
CA LYS A 93 28.85 25.19 9.11
C LYS A 93 30.23 25.19 8.42
N LEU A 94 30.47 24.25 7.52
CA LEU A 94 31.72 24.18 6.76
C LEU A 94 31.90 25.41 5.88
N ARG A 95 30.82 25.89 5.26
CA ARG A 95 30.83 27.10 4.44
C ARG A 95 31.17 28.34 5.27
N THR A 96 30.64 28.46 6.49
CA THR A 96 30.96 29.59 7.38
C THR A 96 32.36 29.51 7.96
N ALA A 97 32.88 28.30 8.25
CA ALA A 97 34.25 28.13 8.74
C ALA A 97 35.28 28.49 7.66
N HIS A 98 35.06 28.11 6.41
CA HIS A 98 35.95 28.44 5.31
C HIS A 98 36.01 29.94 5.01
N LEU A 99 34.93 30.69 5.31
CA LEU A 99 34.89 32.15 5.20
C LEU A 99 35.58 32.86 6.37
N GLN A 100 35.78 32.19 7.50
CA GLN A 100 36.51 32.74 8.66
C GLN A 100 38.02 32.50 8.57
N GLU A 101 38.48 31.47 7.85
CA GLU A 101 39.91 31.21 7.62
C GLU A 101 40.53 32.06 6.50
N SER A 102 39.71 32.71 5.66
CA SER A 102 40.18 33.57 4.56
C SER A 102 40.32 35.06 4.92
N HIS A 103 40.29 35.40 6.22
CA HIS A 103 40.45 36.75 6.77
C HIS A 103 41.58 36.77 7.79
#